data_AF-A0A2H0QHS0-F1
#
_entry.id   AF-A0A2H0QHS0-F1
#
_cell.length_a   1.000
_cell.length_b   1.000
_cell.length_c   1.000
_cell.angle_alpha   90.00
_cell.angle_beta   90.00
_cell.angle_gamma   90.00
#
_symmetry.space_group_name_H-M   'P 1'
#
loop_
_entity.id
_entity.type
_entity.pdbx_description
1 polymer ?
#
loop_
_entity_poly.entity_id
_entity_poly.type
_entity_poly.pdbx_seq_one_letter_code
_entity_poly.pdbx_strand_id
1 'polypeptide(L)'
;MNKFFAFAFIALLSSAHAADFTPGNGFFLNYDWMNKIVNKTPAKRGACPTLDVDVYGDGFKVALERSHWVSASVSASRWFPSDEIWASVGVGPVKNGFGISFGEIESLDQLDAEKNKKLPKSAEELAKWDVTDGAYWESQGGVSFYLGTGISPFSIGAFAVATGGWVNYLQKTGPNKVYVERAKKKIRSINLGVGAGYVNIGHERLYEAASGFSYEFTLDTDESIEAFERFMYGDVTKAQELSAFDNSGVMKIADTSEKRIGFSNHWGFNTPFIGLISFKSASNRSVDEYEENSVWDEKVLKNYGMYVKQRNTRIVGLHFKVAKSFMGGSTVKDVPGENSDRKVTENLYGNFKYSYQSDWGQERRLRKYIDKIKSETALTEETCVKVPDFKDSLGFNQVVLELKMKDDYIREIIGQGKFTGNFMKKIQEVAEKEQKAYFAVKNDTLDVCEKDNDSGYVDFYDCKFNTAYDMKKSFVVLESIANKMKDSYAKADKTAFSKQIAKFGEEIWNSPFVFKAFYEQGKLCGQDFSFEVSGQRITRHVVEQKYNYSESCVR
;
A
#
# COMPACT_ATOMS: atom_id res chain seq x y z
N MET A 1 9.11 26.90 16.52
CA MET A 1 8.84 27.98 15.54
C MET A 1 9.79 27.84 14.36
N ASN A 2 9.20 27.64 13.17
CA ASN A 2 9.70 27.91 11.81
C ASN A 2 11.17 27.64 11.45
N LYS A 3 11.38 26.61 10.62
CA LYS A 3 11.76 26.72 9.18
C LYS A 3 12.16 25.34 8.65
N PHE A 4 11.38 24.78 7.73
CA PHE A 4 11.90 23.82 6.76
C PHE A 4 11.34 24.20 5.38
N PHE A 5 12.23 24.74 4.56
CA PHE A 5 12.02 25.01 3.16
C PHE A 5 12.12 23.69 2.39
N ALA A 6 11.09 23.35 1.61
CA ALA A 6 11.25 22.42 0.50
C ALA A 6 11.81 23.22 -0.68
N PHE A 7 13.13 23.23 -0.84
CA PHE A 7 13.79 23.68 -2.06
C PHE A 7 14.24 22.45 -2.85
N ALA A 8 13.63 22.22 -4.01
CA ALA A 8 14.31 21.53 -5.09
C ALA A 8 15.14 22.57 -5.82
N PHE A 9 16.42 22.70 -5.48
CA PHE A 9 17.38 23.50 -6.25
C PHE A 9 18.09 22.55 -7.22
N ILE A 10 17.80 22.68 -8.51
CA ILE A 10 18.63 22.10 -9.56
C ILE A 10 19.38 23.27 -10.17
N ALA A 11 20.63 23.43 -9.76
CA ALA A 11 21.55 24.35 -10.40
C ALA A 11 22.15 23.65 -11.63
N LEU A 12 21.54 23.86 -12.80
CA LEU A 12 22.20 23.58 -14.08
C LEU A 12 23.09 24.79 -14.40
N LEU A 13 24.37 24.71 -14.03
CA LEU A 13 25.39 25.63 -14.54
C LEU A 13 25.77 25.16 -15.94
N SER A 14 25.15 25.73 -16.98
CA SER A 14 25.57 25.51 -18.36
C SER A 14 26.54 26.62 -18.79
N SER A 15 27.84 26.31 -18.82
CA SER A 15 28.80 27.08 -19.62
C SER A 15 28.79 26.53 -21.04
N ALA A 16 28.24 27.30 -21.98
CA ALA A 16 28.35 26.99 -23.40
C ALA A 16 29.78 27.30 -23.89
N HIS A 17 30.41 26.32 -24.53
CA HIS A 17 31.22 26.36 -25.76
C HIS A 17 32.30 25.26 -25.74
N ALA A 18 32.45 24.60 -26.90
CA ALA A 18 33.35 23.49 -27.24
C ALA A 18 32.89 22.08 -26.84
N ALA A 19 33.18 21.13 -27.73
CA ALA A 19 32.56 19.81 -27.92
C ALA A 19 32.83 18.73 -26.85
N ASP A 20 33.07 19.12 -25.60
CA ASP A 20 33.55 18.22 -24.56
C ASP A 20 32.51 18.07 -23.44
N PHE A 21 32.41 16.85 -22.91
CA PHE A 21 31.46 16.44 -21.88
C PHE A 21 31.15 17.51 -20.83
N THR A 22 29.88 17.80 -20.61
CA THR A 22 29.44 18.73 -19.57
C THR A 22 29.23 17.95 -18.26
N PRO A 23 30.02 18.23 -17.21
CA PRO A 23 29.75 17.66 -15.89
C PRO A 23 28.44 18.26 -15.34
N GLY A 24 27.59 17.39 -14.81
CA GLY A 24 26.37 17.74 -14.10
C GLY A 24 26.43 17.24 -12.66
N ASN A 25 25.78 17.95 -11.75
CA ASN A 25 25.52 17.47 -10.40
C ASN A 25 24.01 17.43 -10.19
N GLY A 26 23.51 16.31 -9.71
CA GLY A 26 22.14 16.14 -9.27
C GLY A 26 22.09 16.05 -7.75
N PHE A 27 21.15 16.77 -7.14
CA PHE A 27 20.82 16.57 -5.73
C PHE A 27 19.32 16.36 -5.64
N PHE A 28 18.92 15.31 -4.93
CA PHE A 28 17.54 15.06 -4.61
C PHE A 28 17.41 14.81 -3.12
N LEU A 29 16.50 15.56 -2.51
CA LEU A 29 16.10 15.39 -1.13
C LEU A 29 14.58 15.30 -1.09
N ASN A 30 14.10 14.28 -0.40
CA ASN A 30 12.70 14.09 -0.12
C ASN A 30 12.55 13.72 1.33
N TYR A 31 11.59 14.37 1.98
CA TYR A 31 11.22 14.14 3.37
C TYR A 31 9.70 14.05 3.42
N ASP A 32 9.19 12.99 4.04
CA ASP A 32 7.76 12.78 4.28
C ASP A 32 7.51 12.56 5.76
N TRP A 33 6.35 13.00 6.22
CA TRP A 33 5.86 12.70 7.55
C TRP A 33 4.34 12.60 7.54
N MET A 34 3.78 11.64 8.26
CA MET A 34 2.33 11.49 8.45
C MET A 34 2.09 11.18 9.93
N ASN A 35 1.17 11.91 10.56
CA ASN A 35 0.80 11.69 11.96
C ASN A 35 -0.61 11.10 11.98
N LYS A 36 -0.71 9.78 12.04
CA LYS A 36 -1.99 9.07 12.08
C LYS A 36 -2.46 9.06 13.53
N ILE A 37 -3.42 9.91 13.86
CA ILE A 37 -4.01 10.00 15.20
C ILE A 37 -5.47 9.62 15.06
N VAL A 38 -5.84 8.45 15.57
CA VAL A 38 -7.17 7.88 15.41
C VAL A 38 -7.85 7.85 16.78
N ASN A 39 -8.91 8.65 16.94
CA ASN A 39 -9.82 8.55 18.07
C ASN A 39 -10.44 7.16 18.10
N LYS A 40 -10.31 6.44 19.22
CA LYS A 40 -10.87 5.10 19.39
C LYS A 40 -12.37 5.11 19.68
N THR A 41 -12.91 6.26 20.12
CA THR A 41 -14.30 6.41 20.53
C THR A 41 -15.26 6.05 19.39
N PRO A 42 -16.12 5.03 19.55
CA PRO A 42 -17.00 4.58 18.48
C PRO A 42 -18.09 5.61 18.17
N ALA A 43 -18.45 5.73 16.90
CA ALA A 43 -19.62 6.50 16.47
C ALA A 43 -20.91 5.85 17.00
N LYS A 44 -21.97 6.65 17.14
CA LYS A 44 -23.31 6.16 17.47
C LYS A 44 -23.76 5.09 16.46
N ARG A 45 -24.48 4.06 16.94
CA ARG A 45 -25.03 3.02 16.07
C ARG A 45 -26.17 3.57 15.22
N GLY A 46 -26.28 3.10 13.98
CA GLY A 46 -27.36 3.44 13.06
C GLY A 46 -27.05 2.96 11.65
N ALA A 47 -28.03 2.99 10.75
CA ALA A 47 -27.83 2.62 9.34
C ALA A 47 -26.96 3.64 8.58
N CYS A 48 -27.01 4.92 8.99
CA CYS A 48 -26.16 5.97 8.44
C CYS A 48 -25.80 6.97 9.54
N PRO A 49 -24.89 6.59 10.46
CA PRO A 49 -24.63 7.37 11.65
C PRO A 49 -23.95 8.69 11.31
N THR A 50 -24.23 9.72 12.12
CA THR A 50 -23.49 10.98 12.06
C THR A 50 -22.33 10.89 13.04
N LEU A 51 -21.12 11.18 12.56
CA LEU A 51 -19.94 11.23 13.42
C LEU A 51 -20.06 12.41 14.39
N ASP A 52 -19.65 12.21 15.63
CA ASP A 52 -19.56 13.31 16.59
C ASP A 52 -18.14 13.90 16.53
N VAL A 53 -18.03 15.23 16.69
CA VAL A 53 -16.75 15.96 16.68
C VAL A 53 -16.35 16.27 18.12
N ASP A 54 -15.06 16.15 18.42
CA ASP A 54 -14.45 16.42 19.72
C ASP A 54 -15.05 15.62 20.89
N VAL A 55 -15.51 14.40 20.60
CA VAL A 55 -15.97 13.44 21.60
C VAL A 55 -14.89 12.37 21.79
N TYR A 56 -14.32 12.32 22.99
CA TYR A 56 -13.19 11.46 23.34
C TYR A 56 -13.54 10.65 24.60
N GLY A 57 -13.82 9.36 24.43
CA GLY A 57 -14.11 8.41 25.51
C GLY A 57 -13.05 7.33 25.67
N ASP A 58 -12.48 6.84 24.56
CA ASP A 58 -11.66 5.63 24.56
C ASP A 58 -10.18 5.87 24.25
N GLY A 59 -9.73 7.13 24.26
CA GLY A 59 -8.38 7.55 23.89
C GLY A 59 -8.09 7.47 22.40
N PHE A 60 -6.81 7.38 22.04
CA PHE A 60 -6.32 7.47 20.66
C PHE A 60 -5.28 6.41 20.35
N LYS A 61 -5.28 5.94 19.10
CA LYS A 61 -4.13 5.25 18.51
C LYS A 61 -3.28 6.25 17.76
N VAL A 62 -1.97 6.20 17.98
CA VAL A 62 -1.01 7.09 17.36
C VAL A 62 -0.04 6.27 16.53
N ALA A 63 0.13 6.65 15.26
CA ALA A 63 1.19 6.13 14.41
C ALA A 63 1.91 7.28 13.70
N LEU A 64 3.21 7.44 14.00
CA LEU A 64 4.00 8.57 13.52
C LEU A 64 5.00 8.12 12.46
N GLU A 65 4.65 8.35 11.21
CA GLU A 65 5.45 7.96 10.05
C GLU A 65 6.43 9.07 9.68
N ARG A 66 7.68 8.73 9.44
CA ARG A 66 8.74 9.61 8.93
C ARG A 66 9.50 8.88 7.85
N SER A 67 9.79 9.54 6.73
CA SER A 67 10.68 8.98 5.73
C SER A 67 11.55 10.05 5.11
N HIS A 68 12.73 9.66 4.65
CA HIS A 68 13.62 10.53 3.90
C HIS A 68 14.35 9.74 2.83
N TRP A 69 14.53 10.37 1.67
CA TRP A 69 15.37 9.87 0.61
C TRP A 69 16.30 10.99 0.15
N VAL A 70 17.60 10.70 0.17
CA VAL A 70 18.65 11.62 -0.23
C VAL A 70 19.50 10.95 -1.28
N SER A 71 19.72 11.64 -2.39
CA SER A 71 20.63 11.24 -3.45
C SER A 71 21.46 12.43 -3.87
N ALA A 72 22.76 12.22 -4.04
CA ALA A 72 23.65 13.16 -4.68
C ALA A 72 24.32 12.41 -5.82
N SER A 73 24.16 12.86 -7.05
CA SER A 73 24.72 12.23 -8.23
C SER A 73 25.64 13.18 -8.97
N VAL A 74 26.70 12.61 -9.53
CA VAL A 74 27.50 13.26 -10.56
C VAL A 74 27.11 12.65 -11.88
N SER A 75 26.98 13.47 -12.91
CA SER A 75 26.69 13.02 -14.27
C SER A 75 27.67 13.64 -15.25
N ALA A 76 27.87 12.94 -16.36
CA ALA A 76 28.54 13.47 -17.54
C ALA A 76 27.53 13.42 -18.67
N SER A 77 27.23 14.58 -19.26
CA SER A 77 26.33 14.67 -20.41
C SER A 77 27.05 15.19 -21.64
N ARG A 78 26.57 14.80 -22.82
CA ARG A 78 27.04 15.29 -24.11
C ARG A 78 25.84 15.70 -24.93
N TRP A 79 25.85 16.96 -25.38
CA TRP A 79 24.90 17.50 -26.33
C TRP A 79 25.45 17.35 -27.75
N PHE A 80 24.61 16.86 -28.66
CA PHE A 80 24.91 16.69 -30.08
C PHE A 80 24.18 17.81 -30.85
N PRO A 81 24.91 18.87 -31.27
CA PRO A 81 24.29 20.12 -31.73
C PRO A 81 23.44 20.02 -32.99
N SER A 82 23.64 18.99 -33.83
CA SER A 82 22.93 18.84 -35.10
C SER A 82 21.45 18.49 -34.92
N ASP A 83 21.06 17.89 -33.78
CA ASP A 83 19.77 17.21 -33.65
C ASP A 83 19.07 17.44 -32.29
N GLU A 84 19.54 18.39 -31.47
CA GLU A 84 19.10 18.59 -30.07
C GLU A 84 19.15 17.31 -29.21
N ILE A 85 19.94 16.32 -29.64
CA ILE A 85 20.12 15.06 -28.93
C ILE A 85 21.08 15.29 -27.77
N TRP A 86 20.79 14.72 -26.61
CA TRP A 86 21.76 14.64 -25.50
C TRP A 86 21.86 13.21 -25.00
N ALA A 87 23.04 12.82 -24.53
CA ALA A 87 23.27 11.59 -23.78
C ALA A 87 23.84 11.93 -22.41
N SER A 88 23.50 11.17 -21.37
CA SER A 88 23.98 11.38 -20.01
C SER A 88 24.19 10.05 -19.30
N VAL A 89 25.30 9.94 -18.58
CA VAL A 89 25.55 8.88 -17.60
C VAL A 89 25.72 9.53 -16.23
N GLY A 90 25.19 8.93 -15.19
CA GLY A 90 25.34 9.43 -13.83
C GLY A 90 25.43 8.33 -12.80
N VAL A 91 26.14 8.62 -11.72
CA VAL A 91 26.25 7.74 -10.56
C VAL A 91 26.21 8.58 -9.30
N GLY A 92 25.58 8.07 -8.25
CA GLY A 92 25.49 8.80 -7.00
C GLY A 92 25.18 7.92 -5.82
N PRO A 93 25.73 8.20 -4.62
CA PRO A 93 25.22 7.60 -3.40
C PRO A 93 23.73 7.90 -3.20
N VAL A 94 23.04 6.94 -2.62
CA VAL A 94 21.67 7.09 -2.12
C VAL A 94 21.62 6.70 -0.65
N LYS A 95 20.84 7.43 0.12
CA LYS A 95 20.49 7.11 1.50
C LYS A 95 18.98 7.22 1.66
N ASN A 96 18.38 6.19 2.23
CA ASN A 96 16.96 6.11 2.49
C ASN A 96 16.75 5.74 3.96
N GLY A 97 15.76 6.34 4.59
CA GLY A 97 15.31 5.94 5.91
C GLY A 97 13.80 6.05 6.01
N PHE A 98 13.20 5.07 6.66
CA PHE A 98 11.78 5.03 6.97
C PHE A 98 11.63 4.68 8.45
N GLY A 99 10.66 5.27 9.11
CA GLY A 99 10.37 4.98 10.50
C GLY A 99 8.89 5.20 10.78
N ILE A 100 8.31 4.32 11.58
CA ILE A 100 6.97 4.49 12.14
C ILE A 100 7.00 4.03 13.59
N SER A 101 6.59 4.91 14.50
CA SER A 101 6.28 4.53 15.88
C SER A 101 4.79 4.32 16.04
N PHE A 102 4.42 3.42 16.94
CA PHE A 102 3.06 3.07 17.31
C PHE A 102 2.91 3.23 18.80
N GLY A 103 1.79 3.80 19.23
CA GLY A 103 1.43 3.87 20.63
C GLY A 103 -0.04 4.20 20.83
N GLU A 104 -0.47 4.17 22.08
CA GLU A 104 -1.80 4.60 22.49
C GLU A 104 -1.69 5.72 23.53
N ILE A 105 -2.57 6.70 23.44
CA ILE A 105 -2.65 7.80 24.41
C ILE A 105 -4.09 7.95 24.89
N GLU A 106 -4.27 8.37 26.14
CA GLU A 106 -5.61 8.53 26.73
C GLU A 106 -6.25 9.87 26.33
N SER A 107 -5.42 10.91 26.15
CA SER A 107 -5.87 12.27 25.83
C SER A 107 -4.95 12.97 24.84
N LEU A 108 -5.46 13.99 24.14
CA LEU A 108 -4.66 14.78 23.21
C LEU A 108 -3.53 15.57 23.88
N ASP A 109 -3.60 15.81 25.19
CA ASP A 109 -2.55 16.52 25.93
C ASP A 109 -1.24 15.71 25.99
N GLN A 110 -1.34 14.37 25.88
CA GLN A 110 -0.19 13.48 25.82
C GLN A 110 0.45 13.40 24.43
N LEU A 111 -0.21 13.93 23.39
CA LEU A 111 0.22 13.77 22.00
C LEU A 111 1.61 14.36 21.73
N ASP A 112 1.94 15.50 22.34
CA ASP A 112 3.25 16.12 22.12
C ASP A 112 4.37 15.36 22.83
N ALA A 113 4.10 14.71 23.97
CA ALA A 113 5.05 13.78 24.58
C ALA A 113 5.27 12.57 23.65
N GLU A 114 4.19 12.00 23.10
CA GLU A 114 4.27 10.86 22.18
C GLU A 114 5.02 11.21 20.88
N LYS A 115 4.84 12.42 20.33
CA LYS A 115 5.59 12.91 19.17
C LYS A 115 7.10 13.05 19.42
N ASN A 116 7.49 13.31 20.67
CA ASN A 116 8.88 13.50 21.07
C ASN A 116 9.52 12.20 21.60
N LYS A 117 8.76 11.11 21.66
CA LYS A 117 9.24 9.79 22.07
C LYS A 117 10.34 9.31 21.14
N LYS A 118 11.45 8.87 21.74
CA LYS A 118 12.60 8.34 21.01
C LYS A 118 12.54 6.82 20.97
N LEU A 119 13.18 6.24 19.96
CA LEU A 119 13.43 4.80 19.91
C LEU A 119 14.27 4.39 21.13
N PRO A 120 13.81 3.41 21.94
CA PRO A 120 14.49 3.02 23.15
C PRO A 120 15.73 2.19 22.80
N LYS A 121 16.90 2.63 23.26
CA LYS A 121 18.17 1.92 23.11
C LYS A 121 18.65 1.26 24.39
N SER A 122 18.00 1.58 25.51
CA SER A 122 18.27 1.01 26.83
C SER A 122 17.01 0.44 27.47
N ALA A 123 17.19 -0.44 28.46
CA ALA A 123 16.06 -0.94 29.27
C ALA A 123 15.35 0.21 30.02
N GLU A 124 16.11 1.22 30.47
CA GLU A 124 15.56 2.41 31.14
C GLU A 124 14.69 3.26 30.18
N GLU A 125 15.11 3.42 28.93
CA GLU A 125 14.30 4.12 27.93
C GLU A 125 13.04 3.34 27.57
N LEU A 126 13.14 2.01 27.47
CA LEU A 126 12.00 1.12 27.22
C LEU A 126 11.02 1.08 28.41
N ALA A 127 11.49 1.31 29.65
CA ALA A 127 10.62 1.40 30.81
C ALA A 127 9.60 2.55 30.69
N LYS A 128 9.91 3.59 29.90
CA LYS A 128 9.04 4.74 29.61
C LYS A 128 8.01 4.46 28.52
N TRP A 129 8.10 3.31 27.84
CA TRP A 129 7.13 2.86 26.86
C TRP A 129 6.01 2.07 27.55
N ASP A 130 4.80 2.20 27.03
CA ASP A 130 3.66 1.40 27.45
C ASP A 130 3.72 0.03 26.79
N VAL A 131 3.07 -0.95 27.43
CA VAL A 131 2.88 -2.26 26.82
C VAL A 131 2.06 -2.06 25.54
N THR A 132 2.43 -2.74 24.46
CA THR A 132 1.93 -2.60 23.07
C THR A 132 2.56 -1.51 22.23
N ASP A 133 3.31 -0.57 22.82
CA ASP A 133 4.08 0.39 22.03
C ASP A 133 5.08 -0.33 21.12
N GLY A 134 5.27 0.24 19.93
CA GLY A 134 6.13 -0.36 18.92
C GLY A 134 6.84 0.66 18.06
N ALA A 135 7.92 0.23 17.42
CA ALA A 135 8.56 0.97 16.36
C ALA A 135 9.05 0.04 15.27
N TYR A 136 8.88 0.50 14.04
CA TYR A 136 9.49 -0.08 12.87
C TYR A 136 10.39 0.97 12.23
N TRP A 137 11.61 0.59 11.86
CA TRP A 137 12.49 1.50 11.12
C TRP A 137 13.43 0.78 10.18
N GLU A 138 13.72 1.47 9.09
CA GLU A 138 14.64 1.05 8.05
C GLU A 138 15.73 2.09 7.89
N SER A 139 16.95 1.61 7.72
CA SER A 139 18.09 2.42 7.29
C SER A 139 18.77 1.73 6.12
N GLN A 140 18.71 2.36 4.95
CA GLN A 140 19.28 1.83 3.72
C GLN A 140 20.28 2.83 3.13
N GLY A 141 21.38 2.30 2.61
CA GLY A 141 22.36 3.04 1.84
C GLY A 141 22.68 2.30 0.55
N GLY A 142 23.13 3.01 -0.47
CA GLY A 142 23.40 2.38 -1.75
C GLY A 142 23.97 3.31 -2.80
N VAL A 143 23.90 2.84 -4.04
CA VAL A 143 24.32 3.58 -5.22
C VAL A 143 23.19 3.55 -6.24
N SER A 144 22.91 4.71 -6.83
CA SER A 144 22.06 4.85 -8.01
C SER A 144 22.92 5.09 -9.24
N PHE A 145 22.52 4.49 -10.35
CA PHE A 145 23.08 4.64 -11.68
C PHE A 145 22.00 5.19 -12.60
N TYR A 146 22.39 6.11 -13.47
CA TYR A 146 21.53 6.72 -14.46
C TYR A 146 22.21 6.64 -15.82
N LEU A 147 21.47 6.24 -16.84
CA LEU A 147 21.88 6.29 -18.24
C LEU A 147 20.69 6.81 -19.03
N GLY A 148 20.82 7.95 -19.69
CA GLY A 148 19.76 8.57 -20.46
C GLY A 148 20.24 9.08 -21.80
N THR A 149 19.36 9.08 -22.78
CA THR A 149 19.48 9.83 -24.03
C THR A 149 18.18 10.58 -24.26
N GLY A 150 18.19 11.72 -24.94
CA GLY A 150 16.98 12.51 -25.14
C GLY A 150 17.08 13.45 -26.32
N ILE A 151 15.92 13.96 -26.75
CA ILE A 151 15.79 15.01 -27.76
C ILE A 151 14.89 16.08 -27.15
N SER A 152 15.38 17.31 -27.03
CA SER A 152 14.58 18.41 -26.48
C SER A 152 14.07 18.04 -25.04
N PRO A 153 12.86 18.36 -24.52
CA PRO A 153 12.51 18.00 -23.14
C PRO A 153 12.21 16.51 -22.94
N PHE A 154 12.28 15.69 -24.00
CA PHE A 154 12.00 14.27 -23.98
C PHE A 154 13.28 13.46 -23.77
N SER A 155 13.19 12.42 -22.95
CA SER A 155 14.28 11.55 -22.56
C SER A 155 13.83 10.09 -22.56
N ILE A 156 14.76 9.19 -22.86
CA ILE A 156 14.65 7.76 -22.66
C ILE A 156 15.84 7.38 -21.79
N GLY A 157 15.59 6.73 -20.66
CA GLY A 157 16.66 6.40 -19.74
C GLY A 157 16.42 5.13 -18.94
N ALA A 158 17.54 4.50 -18.59
CA ALA A 158 17.64 3.48 -17.59
C ALA A 158 18.10 4.10 -16.27
N PHE A 159 17.44 3.73 -15.19
CA PHE A 159 17.79 4.09 -13.83
C PHE A 159 17.89 2.82 -13.01
N ALA A 160 19.05 2.54 -12.42
CA ALA A 160 19.25 1.36 -11.59
C ALA A 160 19.65 1.79 -10.18
N VAL A 161 19.15 1.10 -9.16
CA VAL A 161 19.51 1.34 -7.77
C VAL A 161 19.89 0.03 -7.12
N ALA A 162 21.02 0.02 -6.42
CA ALA A 162 21.40 -1.07 -5.54
C ALA A 162 21.53 -0.50 -4.13
N THR A 163 20.63 -0.89 -3.23
CA THR A 163 20.70 -0.54 -1.80
C THR A 163 20.87 -1.78 -0.93
N GLY A 164 21.50 -1.57 0.22
CA GLY A 164 21.58 -2.51 1.31
C GLY A 164 21.31 -1.78 2.62
N GLY A 165 20.71 -2.46 3.57
CA GLY A 165 20.32 -1.85 4.82
C GLY A 165 19.86 -2.83 5.87
N TRP A 166 19.32 -2.26 6.93
CA TRP A 166 18.70 -2.98 8.02
C TRP A 166 17.26 -2.52 8.17
N VAL A 167 16.37 -3.50 8.36
CA VAL A 167 15.02 -3.33 8.82
C VAL A 167 14.96 -3.81 10.25
N ASN A 168 14.27 -3.07 11.11
CA ASN A 168 14.14 -3.41 12.50
C ASN A 168 12.70 -3.19 12.93
N TYR A 169 12.23 -4.06 13.81
CA TYR A 169 10.95 -3.92 14.49
C TYR A 169 11.16 -4.16 15.98
N LEU A 170 10.51 -3.37 16.80
CA LEU A 170 10.52 -3.48 18.25
C LEU A 170 9.08 -3.33 18.75
N GLN A 171 8.69 -4.18 19.70
CA GLN A 171 7.41 -4.07 20.38
C GLN A 171 7.54 -4.46 21.85
N LYS A 172 7.04 -3.61 22.75
CA LYS A 172 6.97 -3.95 24.17
C LYS A 172 5.81 -4.92 24.40
N THR A 173 6.12 -6.18 24.70
CA THR A 173 5.14 -7.28 24.85
C THR A 173 4.68 -7.48 26.30
N GLY A 174 5.41 -6.92 27.27
CA GLY A 174 5.04 -6.92 28.67
C GLY A 174 5.82 -5.86 29.47
N PRO A 175 5.60 -5.75 30.80
CA PRO A 175 6.26 -4.73 31.62
C PRO A 175 7.79 -4.74 31.50
N ASN A 176 8.37 -5.94 31.54
CA ASN A 176 9.80 -6.19 31.37
C ASN A 176 10.06 -7.10 30.16
N LYS A 177 9.18 -7.11 29.15
CA LYS A 177 9.34 -7.97 27.97
C LYS A 177 9.30 -7.17 26.68
N VAL A 178 10.19 -7.50 25.76
CA VAL A 178 10.28 -6.84 24.46
C VAL A 178 10.61 -7.83 23.35
N TYR A 179 9.78 -7.82 22.32
CA TYR A 179 10.06 -8.47 21.05
C TYR A 179 10.89 -7.53 20.18
N VAL A 180 12.00 -8.03 19.64
CA VAL A 180 12.82 -7.30 18.68
C VAL A 180 13.16 -8.19 17.51
N GLU A 181 13.00 -7.65 16.32
CA GLU A 181 13.37 -8.27 15.06
C GLU A 181 14.33 -7.38 14.30
N ARG A 182 15.32 -8.01 13.68
CA ARG A 182 16.26 -7.33 12.78
C ARG A 182 16.51 -8.19 11.55
N ALA A 183 16.35 -7.58 10.38
CA ALA A 183 16.62 -8.20 9.10
C ALA A 183 17.58 -7.35 8.25
N LYS A 184 18.59 -8.00 7.67
CA LYS A 184 19.45 -7.40 6.66
C LYS A 184 18.72 -7.43 5.33
N LYS A 185 18.45 -6.26 4.77
CA LYS A 185 17.69 -6.09 3.53
C LYS A 185 18.61 -5.66 2.39
N LYS A 186 18.51 -6.30 1.24
CA LYS A 186 19.19 -5.95 -0.01
C LYS A 186 18.16 -5.72 -1.09
N ILE A 187 18.25 -4.58 -1.76
CA ILE A 187 17.32 -4.21 -2.83
C ILE A 187 18.14 -3.88 -4.07
N ARG A 188 17.75 -4.43 -5.20
CA ARG A 188 18.25 -4.07 -6.53
C ARG A 188 17.05 -3.77 -7.41
N SER A 189 16.97 -2.56 -7.93
CA SER A 189 15.93 -2.19 -8.89
C SER A 189 16.54 -1.66 -10.17
N ILE A 190 15.89 -1.94 -11.29
CA ILE A 190 16.21 -1.39 -12.61
C ILE A 190 14.91 -0.88 -13.19
N ASN A 191 14.86 0.40 -13.53
CA ASN A 191 13.75 1.10 -14.12
C ASN A 191 14.15 1.57 -15.51
N LEU A 192 13.40 1.19 -16.54
CA LEU A 192 13.58 1.62 -17.92
C LEU A 192 12.38 2.45 -18.30
N GLY A 193 12.57 3.71 -18.69
CA GLY A 193 11.45 4.59 -18.99
C GLY A 193 11.71 5.66 -20.03
N VAL A 194 10.62 6.16 -20.58
CA VAL A 194 10.56 7.36 -21.42
C VAL A 194 9.91 8.45 -20.60
N GLY A 195 10.49 9.66 -20.59
CA GLY A 195 9.95 10.78 -19.84
C GLY A 195 10.12 12.11 -20.53
N ALA A 196 9.15 13.01 -20.32
CA ALA A 196 9.23 14.42 -20.71
C ALA A 196 9.40 15.24 -19.42
N GLY A 197 10.58 15.83 -19.23
CA GLY A 197 10.95 16.42 -17.94
C GLY A 197 10.86 15.38 -16.79
N TYR A 198 9.98 15.60 -15.82
CA TYR A 198 9.87 14.76 -14.61
C TYR A 198 8.76 13.70 -14.68
N VAL A 199 7.94 13.68 -15.74
CA VAL A 199 6.90 12.67 -15.94
C VAL A 199 7.52 11.50 -16.69
N ASN A 200 7.49 10.30 -16.10
CA ASN A 200 8.06 9.10 -16.71
C ASN A 200 6.98 8.01 -16.86
N ILE A 201 7.07 7.28 -17.97
CA ILE A 201 6.42 5.98 -18.16
C ILE A 201 7.54 4.97 -18.16
N GLY A 202 7.50 3.97 -17.29
CA GLY A 202 8.59 3.01 -17.21
C GLY A 202 8.22 1.63 -16.72
N HIS A 203 9.09 0.69 -17.07
CA HIS A 203 9.13 -0.69 -16.61
C HIS A 203 10.18 -0.82 -15.52
N GLU A 204 9.79 -1.29 -14.34
CA GLU A 204 10.66 -1.53 -13.21
C GLU A 204 10.76 -3.03 -12.93
N ARG A 205 11.98 -3.51 -12.70
CA ARG A 205 12.26 -4.81 -12.13
C ARG A 205 12.88 -4.62 -10.77
N LEU A 206 12.32 -5.25 -9.74
CA LEU A 206 12.74 -5.21 -8.35
C LEU A 206 13.20 -6.61 -7.93
N TYR A 207 14.36 -6.67 -7.28
CA TYR A 207 14.83 -7.83 -6.55
C TYR A 207 15.11 -7.40 -5.12
N GLU A 208 14.44 -8.04 -4.18
CA GLU A 208 14.59 -7.79 -2.75
C GLU A 208 14.90 -9.12 -2.06
N ALA A 209 15.87 -9.10 -1.15
CA ALA A 209 16.21 -10.22 -0.31
C ALA A 209 16.41 -9.71 1.11
N ALA A 210 15.73 -10.33 2.07
CA ALA A 210 15.92 -10.05 3.49
C ALA A 210 16.29 -11.33 4.23
N SER A 211 17.18 -11.22 5.20
CA SER A 211 17.52 -12.29 6.12
C SER A 211 17.66 -11.72 7.51
N GLY A 212 16.90 -12.23 8.46
CA GLY A 212 16.81 -11.69 9.81
C GLY A 212 16.65 -12.73 10.88
N PHE A 213 16.59 -12.23 12.10
CA PHE A 213 16.36 -12.98 13.31
C PHE A 213 15.52 -12.12 14.25
N SER A 214 14.75 -12.79 15.09
CA SER A 214 13.92 -12.17 16.12
C SER A 214 14.11 -12.86 17.46
N TYR A 215 14.06 -12.05 18.51
CA TYR A 215 14.22 -12.46 19.90
C TYR A 215 13.14 -11.79 20.75
N GLU A 216 12.75 -12.48 21.83
CA GLU A 216 12.04 -11.87 22.94
C GLU A 216 12.98 -11.81 24.14
N PHE A 217 13.16 -10.61 24.68
CA PHE A 217 13.98 -10.35 25.87
C PHE A 217 13.06 -10.15 27.07
N THR A 218 13.36 -10.83 28.18
CA THR A 218 12.84 -10.55 29.51
C THR A 218 13.92 -9.81 30.27
N LEU A 219 13.66 -8.55 30.63
CA LEU A 219 14.63 -7.58 31.16
C LEU A 219 14.63 -7.58 32.70
N ASP A 220 14.82 -8.76 33.29
CA ASP A 220 14.85 -8.99 34.72
C ASP A 220 16.26 -9.27 35.28
N THR A 221 17.23 -9.57 34.40
CA THR A 221 18.64 -9.80 34.76
C THR A 221 19.56 -8.80 34.07
N ASP A 222 20.72 -8.54 34.67
CA ASP A 222 21.72 -7.65 34.07
C ASP A 222 22.24 -8.21 32.73
N GLU A 223 22.33 -9.54 32.60
CA GLU A 223 22.77 -10.19 31.37
C GLU A 223 21.76 -10.02 30.22
N SER A 224 20.46 -10.14 30.50
CA SER A 224 19.42 -9.99 29.47
C SER A 224 19.24 -8.53 29.06
N ILE A 225 19.41 -7.60 30.02
CA ILE A 225 19.48 -6.16 29.76
C ILE A 225 20.66 -5.86 28.86
N GLU A 226 21.88 -6.30 29.20
CA GLU A 226 23.07 -6.10 28.37
C GLU A 226 22.86 -6.65 26.95
N ALA A 227 22.27 -7.84 26.83
CA ALA A 227 21.98 -8.46 25.55
C ALA A 227 21.02 -7.63 24.70
N PHE A 228 19.94 -7.11 25.29
CA PHE A 228 18.98 -6.23 24.61
C PHE A 228 19.65 -4.93 24.15
N GLU A 229 20.42 -4.27 25.01
CA GLU A 229 21.06 -3.01 24.66
C GLU A 229 22.08 -3.19 23.54
N ARG A 230 22.94 -4.21 23.64
CA ARG A 230 23.89 -4.58 22.57
C ARG A 230 23.16 -4.89 21.27
N PHE A 231 22.05 -5.63 21.35
CA PHE A 231 21.21 -5.91 20.19
C PHE A 231 20.73 -4.61 19.55
N MET A 232 20.20 -3.66 20.32
CA MET A 232 19.75 -2.37 19.80
C MET A 232 20.87 -1.57 19.12
N TYR A 233 22.13 -1.74 19.54
CA TYR A 233 23.30 -1.12 18.92
C TYR A 233 23.86 -1.84 17.69
N GLY A 234 23.42 -3.06 17.37
CA GLY A 234 23.93 -3.80 16.21
C GLY A 234 24.55 -5.15 16.53
N ASP A 235 24.84 -5.41 17.80
CA ASP A 235 25.58 -6.58 18.26
C ASP A 235 24.63 -7.66 18.77
N VAL A 236 24.58 -8.77 18.05
CA VAL A 236 23.63 -9.85 18.28
C VAL A 236 24.24 -11.03 19.03
N THR A 237 25.56 -11.00 19.27
CA THR A 237 26.31 -12.13 19.79
C THR A 237 25.84 -12.53 21.18
N LYS A 238 25.58 -11.55 22.06
CA LYS A 238 25.11 -11.85 23.42
C LYS A 238 23.70 -12.43 23.45
N ALA A 239 22.80 -11.92 22.61
CA ALA A 239 21.46 -12.47 22.47
C ALA A 239 21.50 -13.92 21.95
N GLN A 240 22.36 -14.20 20.96
CA GLN A 240 22.58 -15.56 20.45
C GLN A 240 23.11 -16.50 21.52
N GLU A 241 24.14 -16.08 22.27
CA GLU A 241 24.73 -16.83 23.37
C GLU A 241 23.70 -17.17 24.44
N LEU A 242 22.96 -16.17 24.94
CA LEU A 242 21.97 -16.36 25.98
C LEU A 242 20.77 -17.21 25.51
N SER A 243 20.36 -17.08 24.25
CA SER A 243 19.25 -17.88 23.70
C SER A 243 19.51 -19.38 23.64
N ALA A 244 20.75 -19.82 23.84
CA ALA A 244 21.11 -21.24 23.92
C ALA A 244 20.87 -21.85 25.32
N PHE A 245 20.58 -21.03 26.33
CA PHE A 245 20.38 -21.46 27.71
C PHE A 245 18.94 -21.21 28.17
N ASP A 246 18.33 -22.19 28.83
CA ASP A 246 17.02 -22.02 29.44
C ASP A 246 17.07 -20.96 30.56
N ASN A 247 15.99 -20.18 30.69
CA ASN A 247 15.84 -19.13 31.71
C ASN A 247 16.91 -18.01 31.69
N SER A 248 17.59 -17.81 30.57
CA SER A 248 18.58 -16.72 30.39
C SER A 248 17.98 -15.32 30.24
N GLY A 249 16.65 -15.23 30.22
CA GLY A 249 15.92 -14.00 29.87
C GLY A 249 15.94 -13.68 28.38
N VAL A 250 16.50 -14.52 27.50
CA VAL A 250 16.49 -14.30 26.04
C VAL A 250 15.95 -15.54 25.34
N MET A 251 14.87 -15.37 24.58
CA MET A 251 14.26 -16.43 23.79
C MET A 251 14.37 -16.10 22.30
N LYS A 252 14.98 -16.98 21.52
CA LYS A 252 14.98 -16.86 20.06
C LYS A 252 13.58 -17.23 19.54
N ILE A 253 12.97 -16.33 18.76
CA ILE A 253 11.63 -16.54 18.21
C ILE A 253 11.71 -17.14 16.81
N ALA A 254 12.44 -16.48 15.90
CA ALA A 254 12.58 -16.94 14.53
C ALA A 254 13.87 -16.44 13.86
N ASP A 255 14.35 -17.19 12.87
CA ASP A 255 15.11 -16.72 11.73
C ASP A 255 14.12 -16.55 10.57
N THR A 256 14.22 -15.42 9.87
CA THR A 256 13.37 -15.10 8.73
C THR A 256 14.24 -14.96 7.49
N SER A 257 13.85 -15.59 6.39
CA SER A 257 14.45 -15.34 5.08
C SER A 257 13.34 -15.03 4.10
N GLU A 258 13.45 -13.85 3.48
CA GLU A 258 12.50 -13.37 2.49
C GLU A 258 13.21 -13.13 1.16
N LYS A 259 12.55 -13.49 0.06
CA LYS A 259 12.95 -13.10 -1.29
C LYS A 259 11.72 -12.59 -2.01
N ARG A 260 11.87 -11.44 -2.67
CA ARG A 260 10.84 -10.85 -3.51
C ARG A 260 11.41 -10.48 -4.87
N ILE A 261 10.69 -10.88 -5.91
CA ILE A 261 10.96 -10.46 -7.29
C ILE A 261 9.70 -9.76 -7.79
N GLY A 262 9.81 -8.47 -8.08
CA GLY A 262 8.72 -7.64 -8.57
C GLY A 262 8.97 -7.15 -9.99
N PHE A 263 7.91 -7.06 -10.77
CA PHE A 263 7.89 -6.38 -12.07
C PHE A 263 6.78 -5.36 -12.02
N SER A 264 7.03 -4.09 -12.32
CA SER A 264 6.05 -3.02 -12.20
C SER A 264 6.05 -2.13 -13.45
N ASN A 265 4.87 -1.73 -13.92
CA ASN A 265 4.70 -0.77 -15.01
C ASN A 265 4.08 0.48 -14.42
N HIS A 266 4.81 1.59 -14.37
CA HIS A 266 4.33 2.81 -13.74
C HIS A 266 4.17 3.94 -14.76
N TRP A 267 3.21 4.82 -14.48
CA TRP A 267 3.04 6.12 -15.12
C TRP A 267 2.99 7.17 -14.01
N GLY A 268 4.03 8.01 -13.89
CA GLY A 268 4.13 8.99 -12.80
C GLY A 268 5.54 9.57 -12.61
N PHE A 269 5.79 10.20 -11.45
CA PHE A 269 7.13 10.63 -11.05
C PHE A 269 7.89 9.45 -10.42
N ASN A 270 9.13 9.21 -10.86
CA ASN A 270 9.93 8.05 -10.46
C ASN A 270 10.43 8.15 -9.01
N THR A 271 10.03 7.21 -8.15
CA THR A 271 10.82 6.79 -6.99
C THR A 271 10.86 5.26 -6.94
N PRO A 272 12.05 4.63 -6.82
CA PRO A 272 12.29 3.20 -7.03
C PRO A 272 11.85 2.28 -5.87
N PHE A 273 10.87 2.71 -5.06
CA PHE A 273 10.40 1.95 -3.89
C PHE A 273 8.88 1.79 -3.96
N ILE A 274 8.43 0.58 -3.62
CA ILE A 274 7.06 0.11 -3.35
C ILE A 274 5.99 1.20 -3.51
N GLY A 275 4.99 0.93 -4.35
CA GLY A 275 3.88 1.82 -4.71
C GLY A 275 2.99 2.35 -3.57
N LEU A 276 3.40 2.30 -2.31
CA LEU A 276 2.82 3.08 -1.20
C LEU A 276 3.46 4.47 -1.05
N ILE A 277 4.66 4.68 -1.59
CA ILE A 277 5.42 5.93 -1.43
C ILE A 277 5.85 6.49 -2.80
N SER A 278 4.95 6.50 -3.80
CA SER A 278 5.21 7.32 -5.00
C SER A 278 4.73 8.76 -4.76
N PHE A 279 5.60 9.71 -5.06
CA PHE A 279 5.36 11.13 -4.82
C PHE A 279 4.63 11.70 -6.06
N LYS A 280 3.34 12.00 -5.91
CA LYS A 280 2.35 12.44 -6.94
C LYS A 280 1.80 11.31 -7.83
N SER A 281 0.63 11.61 -8.43
CA SER A 281 -0.31 10.68 -9.08
C SER A 281 0.39 9.60 -9.90
N ALA A 282 0.17 8.33 -9.55
CA ALA A 282 0.72 7.20 -10.26
C ALA A 282 -0.30 6.09 -10.45
N SER A 283 -0.28 5.45 -11.61
CA SER A 283 -0.92 4.16 -11.84
C SER A 283 0.16 3.12 -12.06
N ASN A 284 0.11 2.02 -11.30
CA ASN A 284 1.06 0.93 -11.40
C ASN A 284 0.33 -0.41 -11.53
N ARG A 285 0.83 -1.28 -12.42
CA ARG A 285 0.53 -2.71 -12.40
C ARG A 285 1.80 -3.46 -12.05
N SER A 286 1.78 -4.25 -10.98
CA SER A 286 2.90 -5.13 -10.63
C SER A 286 2.54 -6.60 -10.63
N VAL A 287 3.56 -7.44 -10.85
CA VAL A 287 3.54 -8.87 -10.58
C VAL A 287 4.71 -9.15 -9.65
N ASP A 288 4.42 -9.76 -8.52
CA ASP A 288 5.37 -10.00 -7.45
C ASP A 288 5.34 -11.49 -7.07
N GLU A 289 6.53 -12.08 -7.03
CA GLU A 289 6.78 -13.38 -6.40
C GLU A 289 7.46 -13.10 -5.05
N TYR A 290 6.94 -13.69 -3.98
CA TYR A 290 7.42 -13.55 -2.62
C TYR A 290 7.57 -14.93 -1.98
N GLU A 291 8.75 -15.22 -1.47
CA GLU A 291 9.09 -16.45 -0.75
C GLU A 291 9.53 -16.07 0.65
N GLU A 292 8.91 -16.71 1.64
CA GLU A 292 9.26 -16.61 3.05
C GLU A 292 9.51 -18.00 3.61
N ASN A 293 10.66 -18.18 4.25
CA ASN A 293 10.99 -19.40 4.99
C ASN A 293 11.10 -19.03 6.47
N SER A 294 10.33 -19.73 7.31
CA SER A 294 10.39 -19.62 8.77
C SER A 294 11.23 -20.76 9.38
N VAL A 295 11.51 -20.67 10.69
CA VAL A 295 12.29 -21.66 11.44
C VAL A 295 11.62 -23.02 11.54
N TRP A 296 10.29 -23.08 11.47
CA TRP A 296 9.56 -24.34 11.56
C TRP A 296 9.51 -25.10 10.22
N ASP A 297 10.45 -24.83 9.32
CA ASP A 297 10.46 -25.28 7.93
C ASP A 297 9.16 -25.00 7.16
N GLU A 298 8.33 -24.06 7.66
CA GLU A 298 7.18 -23.55 6.92
C GLU A 298 7.70 -22.64 5.80
N LYS A 299 7.42 -23.06 4.58
CA LYS A 299 7.70 -22.31 3.37
C LYS A 299 6.40 -21.72 2.84
N VAL A 300 6.35 -20.39 2.78
CA VAL A 300 5.22 -19.64 2.24
C VAL A 300 5.64 -18.99 0.92
N LEU A 301 5.06 -19.46 -0.17
CA LEU A 301 5.25 -18.90 -1.51
C LEU A 301 4.00 -18.13 -1.92
N LYS A 302 4.08 -16.81 -2.00
CA LYS A 302 3.03 -15.92 -2.48
C LYS A 302 3.36 -15.46 -3.89
N ASN A 303 2.48 -15.71 -4.84
CA ASN A 303 2.55 -15.17 -6.19
C ASN A 303 1.34 -14.29 -6.39
N TYR A 304 1.53 -12.99 -6.57
CA TYR A 304 0.41 -12.06 -6.69
C TYR A 304 0.66 -10.99 -7.73
N GLY A 305 -0.44 -10.52 -8.32
CA GLY A 305 -0.44 -9.32 -9.11
C GLY A 305 -1.18 -8.21 -8.38
N MET A 306 -0.77 -6.98 -8.64
CA MET A 306 -1.33 -5.81 -8.03
C MET A 306 -1.63 -4.74 -9.08
N TYR A 307 -2.80 -4.13 -8.95
CA TYR A 307 -3.13 -2.87 -9.59
C TYR A 307 -3.19 -1.80 -8.50
N VAL A 308 -2.55 -0.66 -8.69
CA VAL A 308 -2.62 0.50 -7.78
C VAL A 308 -2.75 1.77 -8.58
N LYS A 309 -3.74 2.60 -8.26
CA LYS A 309 -3.83 3.99 -8.70
C LYS A 309 -3.82 4.87 -7.45
N GLN A 310 -2.79 5.68 -7.30
CA GLN A 310 -2.62 6.54 -6.14
C GLN A 310 -2.43 8.00 -6.52
N ARG A 311 -2.78 8.90 -5.60
CA ARG A 311 -2.56 10.33 -5.69
C ARG A 311 -2.13 10.86 -4.34
N ASN A 312 -0.90 11.35 -4.28
CA ASN A 312 -0.32 11.97 -3.09
C ASN A 312 -0.12 13.47 -3.36
N THR A 313 -0.63 14.32 -2.48
CA THR A 313 -0.50 15.79 -2.58
C THR A 313 0.15 16.34 -1.32
N ARG A 314 1.13 17.24 -1.49
CA ARG A 314 1.95 17.80 -0.42
C ARG A 314 2.18 19.28 -0.66
N ILE A 315 1.21 20.08 -0.24
CA ILE A 315 1.35 21.53 -0.13
C ILE A 315 1.10 21.86 1.34
N VAL A 316 1.71 22.93 1.87
CA VAL A 316 1.47 23.38 3.25
C VAL A 316 -0.04 23.54 3.46
N GLY A 317 -0.61 22.89 4.48
CA GLY A 317 -2.06 22.84 4.72
C GLY A 317 -2.86 21.87 3.82
N LEU A 318 -2.18 21.15 2.92
CA LEU A 318 -2.75 20.19 1.99
C LEU A 318 -1.83 18.96 1.87
N HIS A 319 -1.78 18.17 2.94
CA HIS A 319 -1.12 16.87 2.95
C HIS A 319 -2.16 15.74 2.94
N PHE A 320 -2.23 14.99 1.85
CA PHE A 320 -3.10 13.81 1.76
C PHE A 320 -2.57 12.73 0.81
N LYS A 321 -2.95 11.48 1.10
CA LYS A 321 -2.70 10.29 0.29
C LYS A 321 -4.04 9.66 -0.09
N VAL A 322 -4.21 9.28 -1.35
CA VAL A 322 -5.36 8.51 -1.84
C VAL A 322 -4.82 7.34 -2.64
N ALA A 323 -5.31 6.14 -2.39
CA ALA A 323 -5.00 4.98 -3.20
C ALA A 323 -6.26 4.16 -3.45
N LYS A 324 -6.43 3.69 -4.68
CA LYS A 324 -7.29 2.55 -4.98
C LYS A 324 -6.41 1.44 -5.52
N SER A 325 -6.64 0.22 -5.07
CA SER A 325 -5.82 -0.92 -5.44
C SER A 325 -6.61 -2.20 -5.47
N PHE A 326 -6.10 -3.15 -6.23
CA PHE A 326 -6.48 -4.55 -6.14
C PHE A 326 -5.21 -5.39 -6.05
N MET A 327 -5.19 -6.36 -5.15
CA MET A 327 -4.11 -7.34 -5.03
C MET A 327 -4.73 -8.74 -5.03
N GLY A 328 -4.27 -9.62 -5.90
CA GLY A 328 -4.77 -11.00 -5.95
C GLY A 328 -3.72 -11.97 -6.46
N GLY A 329 -3.86 -13.24 -6.10
CA GLY A 329 -2.84 -14.24 -6.40
C GLY A 329 -3.10 -15.58 -5.75
N SER A 330 -2.04 -16.38 -5.64
CA SER A 330 -2.03 -17.63 -4.88
C SER A 330 -0.99 -17.61 -3.77
N THR A 331 -1.30 -18.29 -2.68
CA THR A 331 -0.39 -18.58 -1.57
C THR A 331 -0.27 -20.08 -1.46
N VAL A 332 0.93 -20.61 -1.67
CA VAL A 332 1.27 -22.01 -1.39
C VAL A 332 1.99 -22.04 -0.06
N LYS A 333 1.40 -22.75 0.91
CA LYS A 333 2.03 -23.04 2.19
C LYS A 333 2.45 -24.50 2.21
N ASP A 334 3.70 -24.73 2.57
CA ASP A 334 4.29 -26.04 2.70
C ASP A 334 4.79 -26.20 4.14
N VAL A 335 4.08 -27.01 4.93
CA VAL A 335 4.27 -27.15 6.38
C VAL A 335 4.65 -28.60 6.71
N PRO A 336 5.60 -28.86 7.63
CA PRO A 336 5.86 -30.20 8.13
C PRO A 336 4.62 -30.78 8.84
N GLY A 337 4.24 -32.02 8.49
CA GLY A 337 3.18 -32.77 9.18
C GLY A 337 3.72 -33.67 10.29
N GLU A 338 2.81 -34.25 11.09
CA GLU A 338 3.13 -35.06 12.29
C GLU A 338 4.04 -36.27 12.02
N ASN A 339 4.08 -36.78 10.78
CA ASN A 339 4.89 -37.96 10.40
C ASN A 339 6.03 -37.64 9.39
N SER A 340 6.50 -36.40 9.33
CA SER A 340 7.42 -35.92 8.27
C SER A 340 6.80 -35.82 6.87
N ASP A 341 5.51 -36.13 6.71
CA ASP A 341 4.75 -35.86 5.49
C ASP A 341 4.52 -34.35 5.36
N ARG A 342 4.89 -33.77 4.22
CA ARG A 342 4.71 -32.34 3.97
C ARG A 342 3.27 -32.05 3.55
N LYS A 343 2.59 -31.15 4.27
CA LYS A 343 1.24 -30.69 3.91
C LYS A 343 1.35 -29.44 3.06
N VAL A 344 1.12 -29.59 1.76
CA VAL A 344 1.05 -28.47 0.82
C VAL A 344 -0.40 -28.01 0.69
N THR A 345 -0.66 -26.74 0.97
CA THR A 345 -1.96 -26.11 0.75
C THR A 345 -1.80 -24.92 -0.18
N GLU A 346 -2.67 -24.79 -1.18
CA GLU A 346 -2.74 -23.63 -2.06
C GLU A 346 -4.06 -22.90 -1.87
N ASN A 347 -3.98 -21.61 -1.55
CA ASN A 347 -5.14 -20.73 -1.44
C ASN A 347 -5.01 -19.57 -2.43
N LEU A 348 -6.05 -19.33 -3.21
CA LEU A 348 -6.24 -18.15 -4.01
C LEU A 348 -6.85 -17.03 -3.16
N TYR A 349 -6.59 -15.78 -3.54
CA TYR A 349 -7.21 -14.64 -2.88
C TYR A 349 -7.27 -13.42 -3.81
N GLY A 350 -8.17 -12.50 -3.48
CA GLY A 350 -8.24 -11.16 -4.05
C GLY A 350 -8.56 -10.15 -2.95
N ASN A 351 -8.08 -8.92 -3.09
CA ASN A 351 -8.32 -7.86 -2.12
C ASN A 351 -8.40 -6.51 -2.81
N PHE A 352 -9.59 -5.92 -2.84
CA PHE A 352 -9.79 -4.53 -3.22
C PHE A 352 -9.54 -3.65 -2.01
N LYS A 353 -8.80 -2.57 -2.21
CA LYS A 353 -8.56 -1.58 -1.17
C LYS A 353 -8.71 -0.18 -1.72
N TYR A 354 -9.50 0.63 -1.05
CA TYR A 354 -9.51 2.07 -1.21
C TYR A 354 -9.03 2.70 0.09
N SER A 355 -8.15 3.69 0.00
CA SER A 355 -7.74 4.49 1.14
C SER A 355 -7.65 5.95 0.78
N TYR A 356 -8.11 6.80 1.71
CA TYR A 356 -7.83 8.22 1.76
C TYR A 356 -7.30 8.53 3.15
N GLN A 357 -6.23 9.33 3.24
CA GLN A 357 -5.63 9.76 4.51
C GLN A 357 -5.21 11.23 4.37
N SER A 358 -5.43 12.04 5.39
CA SER A 358 -4.96 13.43 5.42
C SER A 358 -4.59 13.84 6.83
N ASP A 359 -3.40 14.43 7.00
CA ASP A 359 -2.94 14.97 8.30
C ASP A 359 -3.68 16.25 8.71
N TRP A 360 -4.08 17.05 7.72
CA TRP A 360 -4.77 18.34 7.88
C TRP A 360 -6.13 18.24 7.19
N GLY A 361 -6.89 17.24 7.64
CA GLY A 361 -8.16 16.87 7.08
C GLY A 361 -9.19 17.99 7.24
N GLN A 362 -9.94 18.23 6.17
CA GLN A 362 -11.12 19.09 6.18
C GLN A 362 -12.36 18.23 5.97
N GLU A 363 -13.44 18.62 6.61
CA GLU A 363 -14.75 17.96 6.53
C GLU A 363 -15.24 17.78 5.09
N ARG A 364 -15.28 18.86 4.30
CA ARG A 364 -15.66 18.82 2.87
C ARG A 364 -14.84 17.79 2.08
N ARG A 365 -13.54 17.67 2.36
CA ARG A 365 -12.67 16.73 1.67
C ARG A 365 -12.95 15.29 2.12
N LEU A 366 -13.17 15.08 3.41
CA LEU A 366 -13.55 13.77 3.94
C LEU A 366 -14.86 13.30 3.31
N ARG A 367 -15.90 14.15 3.31
CA ARG A 367 -17.17 13.87 2.61
C ARG A 367 -16.96 13.52 1.14
N LYS A 368 -16.18 14.34 0.41
CA LYS A 368 -15.83 14.07 -1.00
C LYS A 368 -15.23 12.66 -1.20
N TYR A 369 -14.35 12.20 -0.32
CA TYR A 369 -13.72 10.88 -0.48
C TYR A 369 -14.62 9.73 -0.03
N ILE A 370 -15.55 9.95 0.90
CA ILE A 370 -16.64 9.00 1.18
C ILE A 370 -17.54 8.88 -0.04
N ASP A 371 -17.98 10.00 -0.62
CA ASP A 371 -18.86 9.98 -1.79
C ASP A 371 -18.16 9.44 -3.03
N LYS A 372 -16.86 9.67 -3.16
CA LYS A 372 -16.04 9.05 -4.22
C LYS A 372 -15.98 7.53 -4.10
N ILE A 373 -16.00 6.95 -2.90
CA ILE A 373 -16.10 5.50 -2.76
C ILE A 373 -17.46 5.01 -3.25
N LYS A 374 -18.54 5.71 -2.90
CA LYS A 374 -19.89 5.38 -3.37
C LYS A 374 -19.96 5.48 -4.90
N SER A 375 -19.37 6.50 -5.50
CA SER A 375 -19.35 6.67 -6.96
C SER A 375 -18.52 5.59 -7.68
N GLU A 376 -17.45 5.10 -7.06
CA GLU A 376 -16.58 4.07 -7.65
C GLU A 376 -17.07 2.63 -7.39
N THR A 377 -17.93 2.40 -6.38
CA THR A 377 -18.33 1.04 -5.95
C THR A 377 -19.84 0.78 -5.95
N ALA A 378 -20.67 1.84 -6.03
CA ALA A 378 -22.12 1.81 -5.81
C ALA A 378 -22.59 1.21 -4.46
N LEU A 379 -21.69 1.06 -3.48
CA LEU A 379 -21.99 0.54 -2.13
C LEU A 379 -22.50 1.65 -1.21
N THR A 380 -23.72 2.11 -1.44
CA THR A 380 -24.28 3.28 -0.71
C THR A 380 -24.65 2.98 0.73
N GLU A 381 -25.25 1.83 0.99
CA GLU A 381 -25.73 1.43 2.33
C GLU A 381 -24.55 1.02 3.21
N GLU A 382 -23.64 0.22 2.67
CA GLU A 382 -22.48 -0.31 3.37
C GLU A 382 -21.44 0.77 3.73
N THR A 383 -21.43 1.88 2.99
CA THR A 383 -20.51 3.01 3.22
C THR A 383 -21.23 4.26 3.73
N CYS A 384 -22.46 4.11 4.24
CA CYS A 384 -23.26 5.23 4.68
C CYS A 384 -22.76 5.79 6.03
N VAL A 385 -22.22 7.00 5.99
CA VAL A 385 -21.83 7.76 7.18
C VAL A 385 -21.95 9.25 6.89
N LYS A 386 -22.41 10.02 7.88
CA LYS A 386 -22.52 11.47 7.78
C LYS A 386 -21.39 12.11 8.58
N VAL A 387 -20.57 12.91 7.91
CA VAL A 387 -19.60 13.78 8.60
C VAL A 387 -20.37 15.05 8.99
N PRO A 388 -20.34 15.55 10.24
CA PRO A 388 -21.04 16.79 10.62
C PRO A 388 -20.37 18.02 10.00
N ASP A 389 -21.08 19.13 9.82
CA ASP A 389 -20.44 20.36 9.30
C ASP A 389 -19.42 20.89 10.32
N PHE A 390 -18.18 21.12 9.89
CA PHE A 390 -17.11 21.56 10.77
C PHE A 390 -16.12 22.46 10.05
N LYS A 391 -15.99 23.71 10.54
CA LYS A 391 -15.19 24.75 9.87
C LYS A 391 -13.68 24.59 10.06
N ASP A 392 -13.27 24.11 11.23
CA ASP A 392 -11.84 23.94 11.55
C ASP A 392 -11.29 22.65 10.96
N SER A 393 -9.97 22.44 11.10
CA SER A 393 -9.38 21.16 10.72
C SER A 393 -9.87 20.05 11.63
N LEU A 394 -10.18 18.90 11.03
CA LEU A 394 -10.45 17.63 11.72
C LEU A 394 -9.16 16.96 12.24
N GLY A 395 -8.00 17.58 12.04
CA GLY A 395 -6.69 16.95 12.25
C GLY A 395 -6.49 15.81 11.26
N PHE A 396 -5.86 14.72 11.72
CA PHE A 396 -5.79 13.51 10.92
C PHE A 396 -7.19 12.97 10.62
N ASN A 397 -7.47 12.59 9.37
CA ASN A 397 -8.64 11.79 9.05
C ASN A 397 -8.38 10.83 7.90
N GLN A 398 -9.16 9.76 7.86
CA GLN A 398 -9.05 8.73 6.85
C GLN A 398 -10.39 8.07 6.53
N VAL A 399 -10.41 7.47 5.34
CA VAL A 399 -11.46 6.56 4.86
C VAL A 399 -10.75 5.34 4.32
N VAL A 400 -11.17 4.15 4.74
CA VAL A 400 -10.62 2.88 4.28
C VAL A 400 -11.78 1.97 3.88
N LEU A 401 -11.72 1.41 2.69
CA LEU A 401 -12.58 0.31 2.26
C LEU A 401 -11.70 -0.88 1.89
N GLU A 402 -12.02 -2.06 2.40
CA GLU A 402 -11.39 -3.32 2.03
C GLU A 402 -12.46 -4.35 1.65
N LEU A 403 -12.27 -5.04 0.54
CA LEU A 403 -13.09 -6.17 0.13
C LEU A 403 -12.18 -7.35 -0.25
N LYS A 404 -12.20 -8.38 0.60
CA LYS A 404 -11.36 -9.58 0.49
C LYS A 404 -12.18 -10.72 -0.11
N MET A 405 -11.79 -11.16 -1.30
CA MET A 405 -12.35 -12.34 -1.96
C MET A 405 -11.61 -13.57 -1.48
N LYS A 406 -12.35 -14.55 -0.95
CA LYS A 406 -11.80 -15.82 -0.44
C LYS A 406 -11.48 -16.79 -1.58
N ASP A 407 -10.73 -17.84 -1.25
CA ASP A 407 -10.28 -18.87 -2.19
C ASP A 407 -11.44 -19.43 -3.03
N ASP A 408 -12.50 -19.89 -2.37
CA ASP A 408 -13.67 -20.46 -3.05
C ASP A 408 -14.28 -19.49 -4.07
N TYR A 409 -14.38 -18.20 -3.75
CA TYR A 409 -14.94 -17.21 -4.66
C TYR A 409 -14.06 -17.02 -5.90
N ILE A 410 -12.73 -16.96 -5.73
CA ILE A 410 -11.81 -16.91 -6.87
C ILE A 410 -11.88 -18.19 -7.71
N ARG A 411 -12.07 -19.36 -7.09
CA ARG A 411 -12.26 -20.64 -7.79
C ARG A 411 -13.54 -20.64 -8.64
N GLU A 412 -14.65 -20.08 -8.15
CA GLU A 412 -15.85 -19.90 -8.98
C GLU A 412 -15.60 -19.02 -10.20
N ILE A 413 -14.86 -17.92 -10.03
CA ILE A 413 -14.52 -16.99 -11.13
C ILE A 413 -13.74 -17.67 -12.25
N ILE A 414 -12.77 -18.54 -11.90
CA ILE A 414 -11.97 -19.27 -12.89
C ILE A 414 -12.61 -20.59 -13.34
N GLY A 415 -13.85 -20.87 -12.92
CA GLY A 415 -14.58 -22.08 -13.29
C GLY A 415 -13.94 -23.37 -12.75
N GLN A 416 -13.31 -23.30 -11.58
CA GLN A 416 -12.80 -24.42 -10.78
C GLN A 416 -13.62 -24.64 -9.49
N GLY A 417 -14.65 -23.83 -9.29
CA GLY A 417 -15.60 -23.97 -8.18
C GLY A 417 -16.69 -24.99 -8.46
N LYS A 418 -17.74 -24.98 -7.64
CA LYS A 418 -18.87 -25.90 -7.75
C LYS A 418 -19.85 -25.48 -8.84
N PHE A 419 -19.77 -24.25 -9.35
CA PHE A 419 -20.63 -23.75 -10.41
C PHE A 419 -20.12 -24.14 -11.81
N THR A 420 -20.83 -25.02 -12.50
CA THR A 420 -20.47 -25.46 -13.85
C THR A 420 -21.04 -24.51 -14.92
N GLY A 421 -20.26 -23.48 -15.27
CA GLY A 421 -20.52 -22.57 -16.40
C GLY A 421 -21.62 -21.52 -16.14
N ASN A 422 -21.42 -20.30 -16.65
CA ASN A 422 -22.28 -19.10 -16.50
C ASN A 422 -22.07 -18.22 -15.26
N PHE A 423 -21.03 -18.41 -14.44
CA PHE A 423 -20.83 -17.60 -13.22
C PHE A 423 -20.72 -16.09 -13.54
N MET A 424 -19.89 -15.76 -14.53
CA MET A 424 -19.72 -14.39 -15.01
C MET A 424 -21.03 -13.80 -15.57
N LYS A 425 -21.85 -14.62 -16.23
CA LYS A 425 -23.16 -14.21 -16.75
C LYS A 425 -24.12 -13.84 -15.62
N LYS A 426 -24.14 -14.60 -14.53
CA LYS A 426 -24.95 -14.28 -13.34
C LYS A 426 -24.53 -12.94 -12.72
N ILE A 427 -23.22 -12.70 -12.59
CA ILE A 427 -22.71 -11.40 -12.11
C ILE A 427 -23.12 -10.28 -13.07
N GLN A 428 -23.08 -10.50 -14.39
CA GLN A 428 -23.55 -9.53 -15.37
C GLN A 428 -25.04 -9.23 -15.22
N GLU A 429 -25.89 -10.24 -15.00
CA GLU A 429 -27.33 -10.06 -14.78
C GLU A 429 -27.60 -9.22 -13.51
N VAL A 430 -26.83 -9.44 -12.45
CA VAL A 430 -26.88 -8.60 -11.23
C VAL A 430 -26.47 -7.16 -11.56
N ALA A 431 -25.36 -6.95 -12.28
CA ALA A 431 -24.90 -5.62 -12.66
C ALA A 431 -25.94 -4.87 -13.52
N GLU A 432 -26.56 -5.56 -14.48
CA GLU A 432 -27.64 -5.00 -15.30
C GLU A 432 -28.88 -4.62 -14.49
N LYS A 433 -29.24 -5.43 -13.48
CA LYS A 433 -30.34 -5.13 -12.57
C LYS A 433 -30.04 -3.87 -11.75
N GLU A 434 -28.84 -3.79 -11.16
CA GLU A 434 -28.41 -2.64 -10.35
C GLU A 434 -28.35 -1.35 -11.18
N GLN A 435 -27.81 -1.42 -12.40
CA GLN A 435 -27.77 -0.28 -13.33
C GLN A 435 -29.18 0.19 -13.69
N LYS A 436 -30.10 -0.73 -14.02
CA LYS A 436 -31.47 -0.38 -14.36
C LYS A 436 -32.20 0.26 -13.18
N ALA A 437 -32.00 -0.27 -11.97
CA ALA A 437 -32.58 0.27 -10.75
C ALA A 437 -32.07 1.70 -10.47
N TYR A 438 -30.77 1.95 -10.65
CA TYR A 438 -30.18 3.28 -10.49
C TYR A 438 -30.81 4.32 -11.44
N PHE A 439 -30.84 4.03 -12.74
CA PHE A 439 -31.36 4.96 -13.73
C PHE A 439 -32.89 5.08 -13.75
N ALA A 440 -33.62 4.22 -13.05
CA ALA A 440 -35.07 4.33 -12.91
C ALA A 440 -35.50 5.57 -12.08
N VAL A 441 -34.65 6.00 -11.15
CA VAL A 441 -34.91 7.13 -10.24
C VAL A 441 -34.69 8.49 -10.92
N LYS A 442 -34.10 8.52 -12.13
CA LYS A 442 -33.75 9.74 -12.90
C LYS A 442 -32.99 10.79 -12.07
N ASN A 443 -32.07 10.35 -11.23
CA ASN A 443 -31.22 11.23 -10.43
C ASN A 443 -29.82 10.62 -10.31
N ASP A 444 -28.78 11.43 -10.49
CA ASP A 444 -27.39 10.99 -10.49
C ASP A 444 -26.82 11.10 -9.07
N THR A 445 -27.42 10.35 -8.14
CA THR A 445 -27.07 10.43 -6.71
C THR A 445 -25.64 9.94 -6.41
N LEU A 446 -25.02 9.23 -7.35
CA LEU A 446 -23.67 8.70 -7.25
C LEU A 446 -22.65 9.49 -8.07
N ASP A 447 -23.04 10.56 -8.79
CA ASP A 447 -22.14 11.31 -9.70
C ASP A 447 -21.44 10.37 -10.71
N VAL A 448 -22.20 9.40 -11.22
CA VAL A 448 -21.73 8.41 -12.21
C VAL A 448 -21.74 9.00 -13.60
N CYS A 449 -22.60 9.98 -13.86
CA CYS A 449 -22.68 10.67 -15.13
C CYS A 449 -21.73 11.87 -15.14
N GLU A 450 -20.82 11.91 -16.09
CA GLU A 450 -19.99 13.10 -16.30
C GLU A 450 -20.88 14.28 -16.70
N LYS A 451 -20.67 15.42 -16.04
CA LYS A 451 -21.31 16.68 -16.41
C LYS A 451 -20.63 17.20 -17.67
N ASP A 452 -21.43 17.61 -18.64
CA ASP A 452 -20.91 18.33 -19.80
C ASP A 452 -20.21 19.61 -19.33
N ASN A 453 -18.96 19.81 -19.79
CA ASN A 453 -18.11 20.92 -19.36
C ASN A 453 -18.66 22.28 -19.80
N ASP A 454 -19.42 22.32 -20.91
CA ASP A 454 -19.91 23.58 -21.48
C ASP A 454 -21.29 23.98 -20.95
N SER A 455 -22.15 23.00 -20.68
CA SER A 455 -23.54 23.25 -20.25
C SER A 455 -23.79 22.99 -18.76
N GLY A 456 -22.91 22.23 -18.09
CA GLY A 456 -23.13 21.73 -16.73
C GLY A 456 -24.33 20.77 -16.61
N TYR A 457 -24.97 20.44 -17.74
CA TYR A 457 -26.13 19.56 -17.84
C TYR A 457 -25.66 18.10 -17.88
N VAL A 458 -26.43 17.22 -17.24
CA VAL A 458 -26.21 15.77 -17.29
C VAL A 458 -27.23 15.18 -18.26
N ASP A 459 -26.77 14.70 -19.42
CA ASP A 459 -27.63 13.89 -20.27
C ASP A 459 -27.78 12.48 -19.68
N PHE A 460 -28.84 12.30 -18.91
CA PHE A 460 -29.17 11.02 -18.29
C PHE A 460 -29.44 9.90 -19.28
N TYR A 461 -29.92 10.20 -20.49
CA TYR A 461 -30.22 9.19 -21.48
C TYR A 461 -28.91 8.65 -22.08
N ASP A 462 -28.02 9.55 -22.49
CA ASP A 462 -26.71 9.21 -23.03
C ASP A 462 -25.83 8.54 -21.96
N CYS A 463 -25.82 9.08 -20.73
CA CYS A 463 -25.12 8.45 -19.61
C CYS A 463 -25.63 7.02 -19.37
N LYS A 464 -26.95 6.81 -19.29
CA LYS A 464 -27.54 5.47 -19.12
C LYS A 464 -27.09 4.51 -20.21
N PHE A 465 -27.10 4.96 -21.47
CA PHE A 465 -26.69 4.15 -22.60
C PHE A 465 -25.19 3.81 -22.55
N ASN A 466 -24.34 4.82 -22.34
CA ASN A 466 -22.89 4.68 -22.26
C ASN A 466 -22.48 3.77 -21.09
N THR A 467 -23.04 3.97 -19.90
CA THR A 467 -22.74 3.11 -18.76
C THR A 467 -23.19 1.67 -18.98
N ALA A 468 -24.33 1.43 -19.63
CA ALA A 468 -24.78 0.09 -19.98
C ALA A 468 -23.85 -0.57 -21.03
N TYR A 469 -23.41 0.21 -22.03
CA TYR A 469 -22.48 -0.24 -23.05
C TYR A 469 -21.11 -0.60 -22.45
N ASP A 470 -20.53 0.31 -21.67
CA ASP A 470 -19.23 0.12 -21.02
C ASP A 470 -19.25 -1.06 -20.06
N MET A 471 -20.31 -1.21 -19.26
CA MET A 471 -20.49 -2.37 -18.39
C MET A 471 -20.50 -3.68 -19.19
N LYS A 472 -21.27 -3.77 -20.29
CA LYS A 472 -21.29 -4.98 -21.13
C LYS A 472 -19.92 -5.27 -21.74
N LYS A 473 -19.22 -4.24 -22.20
CA LYS A 473 -17.85 -4.34 -22.71
C LYS A 473 -16.89 -4.84 -21.63
N SER A 474 -17.01 -4.34 -20.40
CA SER A 474 -16.24 -4.83 -19.25
C SER A 474 -16.46 -6.31 -18.98
N PHE A 475 -17.70 -6.82 -19.08
CA PHE A 475 -17.95 -8.26 -18.90
C PHE A 475 -17.32 -9.13 -19.98
N VAL A 476 -17.30 -8.67 -21.25
CA VAL A 476 -16.57 -9.37 -22.32
C VAL A 476 -15.06 -9.42 -22.02
N VAL A 477 -14.49 -8.33 -21.51
CA VAL A 477 -13.09 -8.26 -21.09
C VAL A 477 -12.82 -9.16 -19.89
N LEU A 478 -13.67 -9.11 -18.86
CA LEU A 478 -13.56 -9.92 -17.65
C LEU A 478 -13.65 -11.41 -17.94
N GLU A 479 -14.55 -11.84 -18.82
CA GLU A 479 -14.67 -13.23 -19.24
C GLU A 479 -13.40 -13.69 -19.99
N SER A 480 -12.85 -12.85 -20.89
CA SER A 480 -11.57 -13.13 -21.53
C SER A 480 -10.42 -13.26 -20.53
N ILE A 481 -10.37 -12.38 -19.51
CA ILE A 481 -9.36 -12.42 -18.46
C ILE A 481 -9.53 -13.66 -17.58
N ALA A 482 -10.75 -14.00 -17.16
CA ALA A 482 -11.06 -15.17 -16.34
C ALA A 482 -10.69 -16.48 -17.05
N ASN A 483 -10.94 -16.59 -18.35
CA ASN A 483 -10.49 -17.73 -19.16
C ASN A 483 -8.96 -17.83 -19.21
N LYS A 484 -8.24 -16.70 -19.37
CA LYS A 484 -6.78 -16.69 -19.29
C LYS A 484 -6.26 -17.04 -17.90
N MET A 485 -6.95 -16.62 -16.83
CA MET A 485 -6.63 -17.02 -15.46
C MET A 485 -6.79 -18.53 -15.29
N LYS A 486 -7.90 -19.10 -15.76
CA LYS A 486 -8.16 -20.55 -15.76
C LYS A 486 -7.06 -21.31 -16.49
N ASP A 487 -6.70 -20.88 -17.69
CA ASP A 487 -5.65 -21.51 -18.49
C ASP A 487 -4.27 -21.43 -17.82
N SER A 488 -3.91 -20.27 -17.28
CA SER A 488 -2.65 -20.09 -16.54
C SER A 488 -2.61 -20.94 -15.28
N TYR A 489 -3.72 -21.02 -14.54
CA TYR A 489 -3.83 -21.87 -13.35
C TYR A 489 -3.69 -23.36 -13.70
N ALA A 490 -4.39 -23.82 -14.74
CA ALA A 490 -4.31 -25.21 -15.21
C ALA A 490 -2.90 -25.60 -15.70
N LYS A 491 -2.13 -24.64 -16.22
CA LYS A 491 -0.72 -24.81 -16.62
C LYS A 491 0.29 -24.60 -15.49
N ALA A 492 -0.18 -24.32 -14.27
CA ALA A 492 0.64 -23.93 -13.13
C ALA A 492 1.55 -22.70 -13.38
N ASP A 493 1.18 -21.82 -14.31
CA ASP A 493 1.88 -20.56 -14.61
C ASP A 493 1.41 -19.44 -13.66
N LYS A 494 2.01 -19.41 -12.47
CA LYS A 494 1.66 -18.48 -11.39
C LYS A 494 1.90 -17.02 -11.76
N THR A 495 2.93 -16.73 -12.55
CA THR A 495 3.25 -15.37 -13.00
C THR A 495 2.19 -14.87 -13.99
N ALA A 496 1.81 -15.69 -14.97
CA ALA A 496 0.73 -15.33 -15.89
C ALA A 496 -0.61 -15.21 -15.15
N PHE A 497 -0.93 -16.12 -14.22
CA PHE A 497 -2.12 -16.04 -13.38
C PHE A 497 -2.17 -14.71 -12.61
N SER A 498 -1.08 -14.38 -11.90
CA SER A 498 -0.91 -13.13 -11.14
C SER A 498 -1.12 -11.88 -12.01
N LYS A 499 -0.57 -11.89 -13.23
CA LYS A 499 -0.76 -10.80 -14.19
C LYS A 499 -2.22 -10.65 -14.62
N GLN A 500 -2.94 -11.75 -14.85
CA GLN A 500 -4.34 -11.70 -15.28
C GLN A 500 -5.26 -11.30 -14.12
N ILE A 501 -5.05 -11.82 -12.91
CA ILE A 501 -5.89 -11.45 -11.76
C ILE A 501 -5.74 -9.96 -11.40
N ALA A 502 -4.56 -9.37 -11.54
CA ALA A 502 -4.39 -7.92 -11.39
C ALA A 502 -5.24 -7.12 -12.39
N LYS A 503 -5.26 -7.54 -13.65
CA LYS A 503 -6.11 -6.93 -14.69
C LYS A 503 -7.60 -7.15 -14.43
N PHE A 504 -7.95 -8.31 -13.90
CA PHE A 504 -9.32 -8.63 -13.51
C PHE A 504 -9.84 -7.65 -12.48
N GLY A 505 -9.10 -7.43 -11.39
CA GLY A 505 -9.48 -6.48 -10.36
C GLY A 505 -9.45 -5.02 -10.82
N GLU A 506 -8.54 -4.63 -11.72
CA GLU A 506 -8.59 -3.31 -12.35
C GLU A 506 -9.86 -3.10 -13.18
N GLU A 507 -10.26 -4.10 -13.98
CA GLU A 507 -11.45 -4.00 -14.80
C GLU A 507 -12.72 -3.89 -13.95
N ILE A 508 -12.77 -4.56 -12.79
CA ILE A 508 -13.86 -4.39 -11.82
C ILE A 508 -13.90 -2.95 -11.27
N TRP A 509 -12.75 -2.32 -11.02
CA TRP A 509 -12.66 -0.93 -10.56
C TRP A 509 -13.14 0.12 -11.58
N ASN A 510 -13.34 -0.26 -12.85
CA ASN A 510 -13.70 0.68 -13.92
C ASN A 510 -15.20 0.97 -13.99
N SER A 511 -16.05 0.16 -13.33
CA SER A 511 -17.50 0.38 -13.32
C SER A 511 -18.09 0.11 -11.93
N PRO A 512 -18.83 1.08 -11.34
CA PRO A 512 -19.42 0.90 -10.02
C PRO A 512 -20.47 -0.21 -9.98
N PHE A 513 -21.22 -0.41 -11.09
CA PHE A 513 -22.21 -1.48 -11.17
C PHE A 513 -21.56 -2.86 -11.29
N VAL A 514 -20.43 -2.96 -11.99
CA VAL A 514 -19.62 -4.19 -12.01
C VAL A 514 -19.09 -4.47 -10.61
N PHE A 515 -18.47 -3.49 -9.96
CA PHE A 515 -17.98 -3.63 -8.58
C PHE A 515 -19.08 -4.11 -7.63
N LYS A 516 -20.24 -3.44 -7.63
CA LYS A 516 -21.38 -3.81 -6.80
C LYS A 516 -21.86 -5.23 -7.08
N ALA A 517 -21.94 -5.65 -8.35
CA ALA A 517 -22.36 -7.01 -8.69
C ALA A 517 -21.39 -8.09 -8.18
N PHE A 518 -20.08 -7.83 -8.23
CA PHE A 518 -19.09 -8.70 -7.59
C PHE A 518 -19.27 -8.73 -6.08
N TYR A 519 -19.48 -7.59 -5.45
CA TYR A 519 -19.76 -7.52 -4.02
C TYR A 519 -21.03 -8.32 -3.65
N GLU A 520 -22.15 -8.15 -4.37
CA GLU A 520 -23.40 -8.87 -4.09
C GLU A 520 -23.25 -10.38 -4.30
N GLN A 521 -22.60 -10.81 -5.38
CA GLN A 521 -22.37 -12.24 -5.61
C GLN A 521 -21.41 -12.83 -4.56
N GLY A 522 -20.39 -12.07 -4.15
CA GLY A 522 -19.44 -12.49 -3.12
C GLY A 522 -20.07 -12.66 -1.73
N LYS A 523 -21.19 -11.97 -1.42
CA LYS A 523 -21.98 -12.24 -0.20
C LYS A 523 -22.44 -13.71 -0.11
N LEU A 524 -22.63 -14.36 -1.26
CA LEU A 524 -23.04 -15.77 -1.34
C LEU A 524 -21.84 -16.72 -1.45
N CYS A 525 -20.77 -16.28 -2.11
CA CYS A 525 -19.62 -17.12 -2.50
C CYS A 525 -18.39 -16.98 -1.60
N GLY A 526 -18.47 -16.18 -0.54
CA GLY A 526 -17.39 -16.02 0.42
C GLY A 526 -16.53 -14.79 0.17
N GLN A 527 -16.72 -13.77 1.00
CA GLN A 527 -15.92 -12.54 0.99
C GLN A 527 -15.93 -11.90 2.37
N ASP A 528 -14.97 -11.04 2.66
CA ASP A 528 -15.01 -10.16 3.83
C ASP A 528 -14.99 -8.70 3.38
N PHE A 529 -15.85 -7.88 3.96
CA PHE A 529 -15.96 -6.46 3.70
C PHE A 529 -15.65 -5.67 4.97
N SER A 530 -14.88 -4.59 4.81
CA SER A 530 -14.60 -3.64 5.87
C SER A 530 -14.67 -2.22 5.32
N PHE A 531 -15.35 -1.33 6.03
CA PHE A 531 -15.36 0.10 5.77
C PHE A 531 -15.11 0.85 7.08
N GLU A 532 -14.13 1.75 7.07
CA GLU A 532 -13.76 2.57 8.21
C GLU A 532 -13.69 4.05 7.82
N VAL A 533 -14.35 4.90 8.62
CA VAL A 533 -14.10 6.34 8.66
C VAL A 533 -13.63 6.71 10.05
N SER A 534 -12.44 7.28 10.14
CA SER A 534 -11.83 7.61 11.42
C SER A 534 -10.92 8.83 11.32
N GLY A 535 -10.58 9.42 12.46
CA GLY A 535 -9.73 10.60 12.51
C GLY A 535 -9.44 11.05 13.94
N GLN A 536 -8.72 12.15 14.06
CA GLN A 536 -8.29 12.71 15.33
C GLN A 536 -9.47 13.32 16.08
N ARG A 537 -10.27 14.17 15.41
CA ARG A 537 -11.35 14.93 16.05
C ARG A 537 -12.74 14.36 15.83
N ILE A 538 -12.88 13.21 15.20
CA ILE A 538 -14.17 12.58 14.90
C ILE A 538 -14.25 11.20 15.55
N THR A 539 -15.44 10.79 15.96
CA THR A 539 -15.68 9.41 16.40
C THR A 539 -15.38 8.41 15.27
N ARG A 540 -14.93 7.21 15.62
CA ARG A 540 -14.58 6.14 14.69
C ARG A 540 -15.81 5.32 14.28
N HIS A 541 -16.07 5.26 12.98
CA HIS A 541 -17.11 4.42 12.40
C HIS A 541 -16.47 3.25 11.65
N VAL A 542 -16.89 2.03 11.98
CA VAL A 542 -16.41 0.79 11.36
C VAL A 542 -17.59 -0.10 11.04
N VAL A 543 -17.65 -0.60 9.81
CA VAL A 543 -18.54 -1.66 9.36
C VAL A 543 -17.66 -2.84 8.96
N GLU A 544 -17.90 -4.00 9.57
CA GLU A 544 -17.24 -5.25 9.20
C GLU A 544 -18.30 -6.32 8.94
N GLN A 545 -18.20 -6.97 7.78
CA GLN A 545 -19.11 -8.03 7.37
C GLN A 545 -18.29 -9.19 6.85
N LYS A 546 -18.57 -10.39 7.37
CA LYS A 546 -17.92 -11.63 6.94
C LYS A 546 -18.96 -12.53 6.32
N TYR A 547 -18.72 -12.89 5.07
CA TYR A 547 -19.57 -13.79 4.30
C TYR A 547 -18.81 -15.08 4.05
N ASN A 548 -19.43 -16.20 4.39
CA ASN A 548 -18.89 -17.53 4.12
C ASN A 548 -19.53 -18.10 2.86
N TYR A 549 -18.86 -19.07 2.25
CA TYR A 549 -19.40 -19.77 1.09
C TYR A 549 -20.72 -20.46 1.47
N SER A 550 -21.76 -20.23 0.68
CA SER A 550 -23.09 -20.83 0.86
C SER A 550 -23.46 -21.70 -0.34
N GLU A 551 -24.34 -22.69 -0.15
CA GLU A 551 -24.88 -23.48 -1.27
C GLU A 551 -25.65 -22.61 -2.28
N SER A 552 -26.18 -21.46 -1.83
CA SER A 552 -26.82 -20.44 -2.67
C SER A 552 -25.85 -19.72 -3.60
N CYS A 553 -24.53 -19.86 -3.42
CA CYS A 553 -23.57 -19.43 -4.45
C CYS A 553 -23.79 -20.24 -5.75
N VAL A 554 -24.09 -21.54 -5.61
CA VAL A 554 -24.19 -22.52 -6.71
C VAL A 554 -25.55 -22.49 -7.41
N ARG A 555 -26.60 -22.02 -6.73
CA ARG A 555 -27.95 -21.84 -7.29
C ARG A 555 -28.09 -20.41 -7.79
#